data_AF-A0A662V9A8-F1
#
_entry.id   AF-A0A662V9A8-F1
#
_cell.length_a   1.000
_cell.length_b   1.000
_cell.length_c   1.000
_cell.angle_alpha   90.00
_cell.angle_beta   90.00
_cell.angle_gamma   90.00
#
_symmetry.space_group_name_H-M   'P 1'
#
loop_
_entity.id
_entity.type
_entity.pdbx_description
1 polymer ?
#
loop_
_entity_poly.entity_id
_entity_poly.type
_entity_poly.pdbx_seq_one_letter_code
_entity_poly.pdbx_strand_id
1 'polypeptide(L)' 'MITISVIIPTLNSEKTLPLLFNSLEKQVFKDFEVIVVDGFS' A
#
# COMPACT_ATOMS: atom_id res chain seq x y z
N MET A 1 17.05 -5.22 12.87
CA MET A 1 15.60 -5.22 12.55
C MET A 1 15.47 -5.03 11.06
N ILE A 2 14.58 -5.79 10.42
CA ILE A 2 14.34 -5.69 8.97
C ILE A 2 12.96 -5.08 8.82
N THR A 3 12.89 -3.86 8.32
CA THR A 3 11.64 -3.17 8.02
C THR A 3 11.49 -3.12 6.50
N ILE A 4 10.30 -3.48 6.00
CA ILE A 4 9.98 -3.43 4.57
C ILE A 4 9.23 -2.14 4.28
N SER A 5 9.64 -1.39 3.26
CA SER A 5 8.88 -0.25 2.76
C SER A 5 8.11 -0.65 1.50
N VAL A 6 6.78 -0.57 1.55
CA VAL A 6 5.89 -0.84 0.41
C VAL A 6 5.52 0.49 -0.24
N ILE A 7 6.09 0.78 -1.42
CA ILE A 7 5.84 2.02 -2.15
C ILE A 7 4.76 1.78 -3.21
N ILE A 8 3.69 2.55 -3.18
CA ILE A 8 2.48 2.36 -4.00
C ILE A 8 2.21 3.64 -4.79
N PRO A 9 2.72 3.76 -6.02
CA PRO A 9 2.30 4.84 -6.91
C PRO A 9 0.86 4.59 -7.36
N THR A 10 0.02 5.61 -7.27
CA THR A 10 -1.40 5.54 -7.62
C THR A 10 -1.80 6.69 -8.53
N LEU A 11 -2.65 6.42 -9.52
CA LEU A 11 -3.30 7.44 -10.34
C LEU A 11 -4.72 6.96 -10.64
N ASN A 12 -5.74 7.74 -10.29
CA ASN A 12 -7.16 7.43 -10.54
C ASN A 12 -7.60 6.03 -10.06
N SER A 13 -6.99 5.52 -8.98
CA SER A 13 -7.12 4.13 -8.52
C SER A 13 -8.13 3.95 -7.36
N GLU A 14 -9.07 4.89 -7.20
CA GLU A 14 -10.05 4.92 -6.10
C GLU A 14 -10.77 3.58 -5.92
N LYS A 15 -11.20 2.95 -7.02
CA LYS A 15 -11.98 1.70 -6.98
C LYS A 15 -11.18 0.48 -6.50
N THR A 16 -9.85 0.50 -6.69
CA THR A 16 -8.98 -0.66 -6.40
C THR A 16 -8.16 -0.47 -5.13
N LEU A 17 -7.97 0.77 -4.66
CA LEU A 17 -7.28 1.10 -3.43
C LEU A 17 -7.82 0.34 -2.19
N PRO A 18 -9.14 0.23 -1.98
CA PRO A 18 -9.67 -0.55 -0.87
C PRO A 18 -9.29 -2.04 -0.92
N LEU A 19 -9.24 -2.65 -2.10
CA LEU A 19 -8.83 -4.05 -2.27
C LEU A 19 -7.35 -4.23 -1.93
N LEU A 20 -6.52 -3.26 -2.32
CA LEU A 20 -5.10 -3.23 -2.00
C LEU A 20 -4.86 -3.12 -0.50
N PHE A 21 -5.52 -2.20 0.22
CA PHE A 21 -5.37 -2.09 1.67
C PHE A 21 -5.85 -3.34 2.41
N ASN A 22 -6.98 -3.92 2.00
CA ASN A 22 -7.46 -5.21 2.53
C ASN A 22 -6.46 -6.36 2.33
N SER A 23 -5.64 -6.32 1.27
CA SER A 23 -4.58 -7.31 1.02
C SER A 23 -3.36 -7.08 1.92
N LEU A 24 -2.97 -5.82 2.12
CA LEU A 24 -1.86 -5.44 3.00
C LEU A 24 -2.16 -5.80 4.46
N GLU A 25 -3.39 -5.59 4.91
CA GLU A 25 -3.84 -6.00 6.25
C GLU A 25 -3.72 -7.51 6.49
N LYS A 26 -3.84 -8.33 5.44
CA LYS A 26 -3.77 -9.80 5.52
C LYS A 26 -2.36 -10.38 5.44
N GLN A 27 -1.32 -9.57 5.25
CA GLN A 27 0.05 -10.07 5.18
C GLN A 27 0.47 -10.73 6.50
N VAL A 28 1.18 -11.87 6.41
CA VAL A 28 1.69 -12.60 7.59
C VAL A 28 2.81 -11.82 8.27
N PHE A 29 3.67 -11.19 7.48
CA PHE A 29 4.71 -10.29 7.97
C PHE A 29 4.11 -8.91 8.28
N LYS A 30 4.48 -8.32 9.43
CA LYS A 30 3.85 -7.09 9.95
C LYS A 30 4.79 -5.90 10.14
N ASP A 31 6.11 -6.09 10.06
CA ASP A 31 7.10 -5.02 10.23
C ASP A 31 7.34 -4.29 8.90
N PHE A 32 6.31 -3.61 8.42
CA PHE A 32 6.36 -2.86 7.17
C PHE A 32 5.61 -1.53 7.26
N GLU A 33 6.08 -0.55 6.48
CA GLU A 33 5.40 0.72 6.25
C GLU A 33 4.82 0.76 4.84
N VAL A 34 3.81 1.59 4.64
CA VAL A 34 3.15 1.79 3.35
C VAL A 34 3.23 3.27 2.99
N ILE A 35 3.82 3.56 1.83
CA ILE A 35 3.96 4.91 1.28
C ILE A 35 3.13 4.99 0.00
N VAL A 36 2.04 5.74 0.03
CA VAL A 36 1.19 5.97 -1.13
C VAL A 36 1.61 7.26 -1.82
N VAL A 37 1.93 7.19 -3.10
CA VAL A 37 2.33 8.33 -3.92
C VAL A 37 1.24 8.59 -4.94
N ASP A 38 0.43 9.62 -4.71
CA ASP A 38 -0.61 10.02 -5.66
C ASP A 38 -0.04 10.81 -6.84
N GLY A 39 -0.53 10.50 -8.04
CA GLY A 39 -0.15 11.12 -9.30
C GLY A 39 -0.93 12.39 -9.65
N PHE A 40 -1.52 13.09 -8.67
CA PHE A 40 -2.44 14.22 -8.84
C PHE A 40 -3.78 13.82 -9.48
N SER A 41 -4.46 12.84 -8.85
CA SER A 41 -5.76 12.30 -9.27
C SER A 41 -6.93 13.24 -9.00
#